data_AF-A0A3B0T6L1-F1
#
_entry.id   AF-A0A3B0T6L1-F1
#
_cell.length_a   1.000
_cell.length_b   1.000
_cell.length_c   1.000
_cell.angle_alpha   90.00
_cell.angle_beta   90.00
_cell.angle_gamma   90.00
#
_symmetry.space_group_name_H-M   'P 1'
#
loop_
_entity.id
_entity.type
_entity.pdbx_description
1 polymer ?
#
loop_
_entity_poly.entity_id
_entity_poly.type
_entity_poly.pdbx_seq_one_letter_code
_entity_poly.pdbx_strand_id
1 'polypeptide(L)' 'MSRNAIVTGGTRGIGAAIARCLKAKGCTVAATYAGNDEAAAKFTEETGMKVYKWDVGDYEACKGGVSEIEAAQG' A
#
# COMPACT_ATOMS: atom_id res chain seq x y z
N MET A 1 16.49 -8.64 -7.83
CA MET A 1 15.21 -7.93 -8.04
C MET A 1 14.37 -8.04 -6.79
N SER A 2 13.97 -6.92 -6.21
CA SER A 2 13.02 -6.88 -5.11
C SER A 2 11.62 -7.22 -5.62
N ARG A 3 10.84 -8.01 -4.87
CA ARG A 3 9.45 -8.30 -5.23
C ARG A 3 8.56 -7.12 -4.88
N ASN A 4 7.60 -6.81 -5.73
CA ASN A 4 6.55 -5.85 -5.46
C ASN A 4 5.42 -6.53 -4.67
N ALA A 5 4.88 -5.85 -3.67
CA ALA A 5 3.81 -6.37 -2.82
C ALA A 5 2.75 -5.29 -2.55
N ILE A 6 1.48 -5.65 -2.77
CA ILE A 6 0.34 -4.80 -2.46
C ILE A 6 -0.29 -5.30 -1.15
N VAL A 7 -0.49 -4.39 -0.19
CA VAL A 7 -1.12 -4.70 1.10
C VAL A 7 -2.39 -3.87 1.24
N THR A 8 -3.54 -4.53 1.08
CA THR A 8 -4.85 -3.88 1.23
C THR A 8 -5.13 -3.58 2.70
N GLY A 9 -5.70 -2.40 2.98
CA GLY A 9 -5.85 -1.92 4.36
C GLY A 9 -4.52 -1.77 5.10
N GLY A 10 -3.43 -1.52 4.35
CA GLY A 10 -2.06 -1.60 4.84
C GLY A 10 -1.61 -0.43 5.73
N THR A 11 -2.46 0.56 5.96
CA THR A 11 -2.10 1.78 6.71
C THR A 11 -2.29 1.67 8.21
N ARG A 12 -2.94 0.60 8.72
CA ARG A 12 -3.17 0.40 10.16
C ARG A 12 -3.21 -1.06 10.58
N GLY A 13 -3.14 -1.29 11.90
CA GLY A 13 -3.33 -2.60 12.51
C GLY A 13 -2.44 -3.69 11.91
N ILE A 14 -3.04 -4.85 11.61
CA ILE A 14 -2.33 -6.01 11.04
C ILE A 14 -1.76 -5.68 9.64
N GLY A 15 -2.49 -4.93 8.82
CA GLY A 15 -2.02 -4.53 7.48
C GLY A 15 -0.72 -3.74 7.55
N ALA A 16 -0.62 -2.78 8.47
CA ALA A 16 0.60 -2.01 8.70
C ALA A 16 1.77 -2.87 9.19
N ALA A 17 1.50 -3.84 10.09
CA ALA A 17 2.53 -4.76 10.57
C ALA A 17 3.08 -5.65 9.43
N ILE A 18 2.20 -6.15 8.56
CA ILE A 18 2.59 -6.95 7.38
C ILE A 18 3.41 -6.10 6.41
N ALA A 19 2.95 -4.89 6.10
CA ALA A 19 3.65 -3.98 5.19
C ALA A 19 5.07 -3.66 5.69
N ARG A 20 5.23 -3.40 6.99
CA ARG A 20 6.55 -3.19 7.63
C ARG A 20 7.43 -4.43 7.54
N CYS A 21 6.88 -5.62 7.77
CA CYS A 21 7.61 -6.88 7.66
C CYS A 21 8.08 -7.14 6.22
N LEU A 22 7.22 -6.91 5.22
CA LEU A 22 7.56 -7.08 3.80
C LEU A 22 8.66 -6.10 3.37
N LYS A 23 8.56 -4.83 3.79
CA LYS A 23 9.61 -3.84 3.54
C LYS A 23 10.95 -4.27 4.16
N ALA A 24 10.94 -4.76 5.40
CA ALA A 24 12.14 -5.27 6.07
C ALA A 24 12.76 -6.48 5.35
N LYS A 25 11.95 -7.27 4.63
CA LYS A 25 12.41 -8.38 3.77
C LYS A 25 12.91 -7.92 2.39
N GLY A 26 12.97 -6.61 2.14
CA GLY A 26 13.48 -6.04 0.90
C GLY A 26 12.46 -6.00 -0.25
N CYS A 27 11.16 -6.12 0.04
CA CYS A 27 10.09 -5.91 -0.95
C CYS A 27 9.82 -4.41 -1.16
N THR A 28 9.40 -4.06 -2.38
CA THR A 28 8.76 -2.77 -2.66
C THR A 28 7.29 -2.90 -2.29
N VAL A 29 6.83 -2.11 -1.31
CA VAL A 29 5.48 -2.26 -0.76
C VAL A 29 4.61 -1.07 -1.15
N ALA A 30 3.42 -1.37 -1.67
CA ALA A 30 2.32 -0.45 -1.86
C ALA A 30 1.20 -0.76 -0.85
N ALA A 31 0.87 0.19 0.02
CA ALA A 31 -0.21 0.03 0.99
C ALA A 31 -1.48 0.73 0.49
N THR A 32 -2.65 0.14 0.70
CA THR A 32 -3.93 0.70 0.22
C THR A 32 -4.85 1.04 1.38
N TYR A 33 -5.70 2.06 1.20
CA TYR A 33 -6.70 2.47 2.18
C TYR A 33 -7.94 3.06 1.51
N ALA A 34 -9.09 3.04 2.21
CA ALA A 34 -10.35 3.54 1.65
C ALA A 34 -10.72 4.96 2.14
N GLY A 35 -10.47 5.30 3.42
CA GLY A 35 -11.03 6.55 3.96
C GLY A 35 -10.33 7.23 5.14
N ASN A 36 -9.27 6.64 5.73
CA ASN A 36 -8.54 7.28 6.83
C ASN A 36 -7.22 7.89 6.33
N ASP A 37 -7.31 9.09 5.78
CA ASP A 37 -6.17 9.83 5.23
C ASP A 37 -5.14 10.18 6.32
N GLU A 38 -5.55 10.44 7.56
CA GLU A 38 -4.63 10.74 8.67
C GLU A 38 -3.75 9.53 9.00
N ALA A 39 -4.34 8.33 9.11
CA ALA A 39 -3.59 7.11 9.34
C ALA A 39 -2.66 6.78 8.16
N ALA A 40 -3.10 7.06 6.92
CA ALA A 40 -2.28 6.86 5.73
C ALA A 40 -1.08 7.82 5.67
N ALA A 41 -1.27 9.09 6.04
CA ALA A 41 -0.21 10.08 6.14
C ALA A 41 0.82 9.67 7.18
N LYS A 42 0.39 9.36 8.41
CA LYS A 42 1.26 8.87 9.49
C LYS A 42 2.05 7.64 9.07
N PHE A 43 1.39 6.66 8.44
CA PHE A 43 2.06 5.46 7.96
C PHE A 43 3.13 5.77 6.91
N THR A 44 2.86 6.71 6.00
CA THR A 44 3.82 7.17 4.99
C THR A 44 5.00 7.89 5.62
N GLU A 45 4.77 8.76 6.60
CA GLU A 45 5.83 9.48 7.31
C GLU A 45 6.73 8.52 8.11
N GLU A 46 6.14 7.57 8.83
CA GLU A 46 6.88 6.60 9.64
C GLU A 46 7.70 5.62 8.80
N THR A 47 7.14 5.19 7.67
CA THR A 47 7.69 4.06 6.93
C THR A 47 8.31 4.44 5.60
N GLY A 48 7.98 5.60 5.03
CA GLY A 48 8.36 5.99 3.67
C GLY A 48 7.78 5.09 2.57
N MET A 49 6.73 4.32 2.85
CA MET A 49 6.04 3.49 1.85
C MET A 49 4.98 4.29 1.12
N LYS A 50 4.77 3.99 -0.17
CA LYS A 50 3.70 4.64 -0.95
C LYS A 50 2.35 4.09 -0.51
N VAL A 51 1.43 5.01 -0.21
CA VAL A 51 0.03 4.71 0.11
C VAL A 51 -0.87 5.12 -1.04
N TYR A 52 -1.91 4.32 -1.30
CA TYR A 52 -2.83 4.51 -2.40
C TYR A 52 -4.27 4.46 -1.90
N LYS A 53 -5.10 5.38 -2.37
CA LYS A 53 -6.50 5.49 -1.93
C LYS A 53 -7.43 4.89 -2.97
N TRP A 54 -8.08 3.78 -2.64
CA TRP A 54 -9.19 3.24 -3.43
C TRP A 54 -10.07 2.31 -2.59
N ASP A 55 -11.29 2.08 -3.06
CA ASP A 55 -12.18 1.07 -2.49
C ASP A 55 -11.87 -0.30 -3.09
N VAL A 56 -11.52 -1.26 -2.23
CA VAL A 56 -11.25 -2.65 -2.63
C VAL A 56 -12.52 -3.41 -3.02
N GLY A 57 -13.70 -2.88 -2.71
CA GLY A 57 -14.99 -3.40 -3.18
C GLY A 57 -15.34 -2.97 -4.61
N ASP A 58 -14.64 -1.99 -5.17
CA ASP A 58 -14.84 -1.51 -6.54
C ASP A 58 -13.79 -2.14 -7.48
N TYR A 59 -14.29 -2.92 -8.44
CA TYR A 59 -13.46 -3.63 -9.41
C TYR A 59 -12.64 -2.68 -10.31
N GLU A 60 -13.24 -1.60 -10.80
CA GLU A 60 -12.56 -0.65 -11.69
C GLU A 60 -11.52 0.14 -10.90
N ALA A 61 -11.83 0.49 -9.65
CA ALA A 61 -10.86 1.14 -8.77
C ALA A 61 -9.66 0.22 -8.46
N CYS A 62 -9.89 -1.09 -8.23
CA CYS A 62 -8.83 -2.07 -8.04
C CYS A 62 -7.94 -2.17 -9.28
N LYS A 63 -8.55 -2.27 -10.47
CA LYS A 63 -7.81 -2.36 -11.73
C LYS A 63 -6.96 -1.11 -11.96
N GLY A 64 -7.52 0.08 -11.78
CA GLY A 64 -6.80 1.35 -11.90
C GLY A 64 -5.66 1.48 -10.88
N GLY A 65 -5.92 1.13 -9.62
CA GLY A 65 -4.92 1.19 -8.55
C GLY A 65 -3.74 0.24 -8.77
N VAL A 66 -3.98 -0.97 -9.29
CA VAL A 66 -2.91 -1.90 -9.65
C VAL A 66 -2.07 -1.34 -10.79
N SER A 67 -2.68 -0.81 -11.85
CA SER A 67 -1.94 -0.20 -12.97
C SER A 67 -1.11 1.01 -12.53
N GLU A 68 -1.61 1.83 -11.60
CA GLU A 68 -0.84 2.94 -11.02
C GLU A 68 0.37 2.45 -10.23
N ILE A 69 0.24 1.37 -9.47
CA ILE A 69 1.35 0.76 -8.73
C ILE A 69 2.39 0.19 -9.69
N GLU A 70 1.95 -0.54 -10.72
CA GLU A 70 2.84 -1.08 -11.75
C GLU A 70 3.63 0.03 -12.45
N ALA A 71 3.00 1.16 -12.79
CA ALA A 71 3.71 2.30 -13.37
C ALA A 71 4.67 2.99 -12.40
N ALA A 72 4.35 3.00 -11.10
CA ALA A 72 5.12 3.71 -10.08
C ALA A 72 6.24 2.89 -9.43
N GLN A 73 6.23 1.56 -9.57
CA GLN A 73 7.12 0.60 -8.90
C GLN A 73 7.63 -0.54 -9.81
N GLY A 74 7.16 -0.61 -11.06
CA GLY A 74 7.59 -1.57 -12.07
C GLY A 74 8.78 -1.10 -12.89
#